data_AF-A0A1Y6FSY7-F1
#
_entry.id   AF-A0A1Y6FSY7-F1
#
_cell.length_a   1.000
_cell.length_b   1.000
_cell.length_c   1.000
_cell.angle_alpha   90.00
_cell.angle_beta   90.00
_cell.angle_gamma   90.00
#
_symmetry.space_group_name_H-M   'P 1'
#
loop_
_entity.id
_entity.type
_entity.pdbx_description
1 polymer ?
#
loop_
_entity_poly.entity_id
_entity_poly.type
_entity_poly.pdbx_seq_one_letter_code
_entity_poly.pdbx_strand_id
1 'polypeptide(L)'
;MADLFVAYSSNDRVAAEKLIRLLEAQWSVWWDDLIVGDFDSAIETEVPRAKCLIVLWSPTARESNEVKDEVRLARDHDIPVIAVKLAACSPPYGMMGLSFVDMLGWSGDGLDQGYLQLLRKITTVVTPRRSPIRPRAILDTRVELPALFLSVSSHETQLTPGYAVEALKTHQAPLILVSAYDAVGSRRDERMLAELADYRERGGFVLIDSGNYEATRLKDETWSPEKFAEALADMPHDCAFCFDALDPPKDTERAADAVIAAVERDGVHASGPMLPIVHARRFPKGGFDLPGLAKVICKVAEQLTPAMIAIPERELGAGLLERARSMMKLRSALSKLPFYQPIHLLGTGNPWSIALLATAGADSFDGLEWCRVAVDHDSGRLHHYQHFDFFRYQAELSDSPLTREALNMRSVTYPAKVAFHNLDYYGGLARKLIAAAAKGDFEALVVGMLGAANIRQVKKTLPELLL
;
A
#
# COMPACT_ATOMS: atom_id res chain seq x y z
N MET A 1 4.64 2.41 -34.48
CA MET A 1 5.02 1.08 -34.00
C MET A 1 4.58 0.96 -32.56
N ALA A 2 3.53 0.15 -32.35
CA ALA A 2 3.06 -0.17 -31.01
C ALA A 2 4.01 -1.16 -30.34
N ASP A 3 4.09 -1.12 -29.01
CA ASP A 3 4.83 -2.14 -28.28
C ASP A 3 3.99 -3.41 -28.10
N LEU A 4 2.68 -3.23 -27.85
CA LEU A 4 1.74 -4.31 -27.60
C LEU A 4 0.63 -4.32 -28.65
N PHE A 5 0.27 -5.50 -29.14
CA PHE A 5 -0.93 -5.75 -29.94
C PHE A 5 -1.94 -6.52 -29.09
N VAL A 6 -3.19 -6.07 -29.01
CA VAL A 6 -4.23 -6.78 -28.23
C VAL A 6 -5.24 -7.43 -29.18
N ALA A 7 -5.22 -8.76 -29.22
CA ALA A 7 -6.15 -9.61 -29.96
C ALA A 7 -7.32 -10.03 -29.06
N TYR A 8 -8.55 -9.74 -29.45
CA TYR A 8 -9.75 -10.00 -28.65
C TYR A 8 -10.99 -10.18 -29.53
N SER A 9 -12.05 -10.82 -29.01
CA SER A 9 -13.33 -10.89 -29.72
C SER A 9 -14.10 -9.58 -29.57
N SER A 10 -14.82 -9.15 -30.59
CA SER A 10 -15.71 -7.98 -30.52
C SER A 10 -16.72 -8.02 -29.36
N ASN A 11 -17.13 -9.23 -28.93
CA ASN A 11 -18.01 -9.42 -27.76
C ASN A 11 -17.32 -9.11 -26.41
N ASP A 12 -15.99 -9.12 -26.37
CA ASP A 12 -15.17 -8.84 -25.18
C ASP A 12 -14.64 -7.39 -25.15
N ARG A 13 -15.11 -6.53 -26.06
CA ARG A 13 -14.60 -5.15 -26.24
C ARG A 13 -14.57 -4.33 -24.96
N VAL A 14 -15.58 -4.45 -24.10
CA VAL A 14 -15.64 -3.69 -22.83
C VAL A 14 -14.49 -4.11 -21.89
N ALA A 15 -14.17 -5.39 -21.82
CA ALA A 15 -13.06 -5.89 -21.01
C ALA A 15 -11.70 -5.53 -21.65
N ALA A 16 -11.59 -5.67 -22.97
CA ALA A 16 -10.40 -5.29 -23.73
C ALA A 16 -10.08 -3.80 -23.56
N GLU A 17 -11.06 -2.90 -23.70
CA GLU A 17 -10.87 -1.46 -23.54
C GLU A 17 -10.35 -1.10 -22.13
N LYS A 18 -10.93 -1.70 -21.08
CA LYS A 18 -10.43 -1.51 -19.71
C LYS A 18 -8.97 -1.92 -19.57
N LEU A 19 -8.60 -3.09 -20.12
CA LEU A 19 -7.24 -3.58 -20.07
C LEU A 19 -6.29 -2.65 -20.83
N ILE A 20 -6.68 -2.22 -22.03
CA ILE A 20 -5.88 -1.36 -22.90
C ILE A 20 -5.61 -0.03 -22.22
N ARG A 21 -6.62 0.62 -21.63
CA ARG A 21 -6.45 1.87 -20.88
C ARG A 21 -5.43 1.74 -19.75
N LEU A 22 -5.36 0.58 -19.08
CA LEU A 22 -4.37 0.33 -18.04
C LEU A 22 -2.97 0.09 -18.62
N LEU A 23 -2.86 -0.65 -19.72
CA LEU A 23 -1.58 -0.91 -20.40
C LEU A 23 -0.99 0.37 -21.04
N GLU A 24 -1.83 1.26 -21.56
CA GLU A 24 -1.42 2.55 -22.13
C GLU A 24 -0.70 3.47 -21.13
N ALA A 25 -0.84 3.21 -19.83
CA ALA A 25 -0.06 3.91 -18.81
C ALA A 25 1.44 3.66 -18.95
N GLN A 26 1.86 2.51 -19.49
CA GLN A 26 3.25 2.06 -19.53
C GLN A 26 3.76 1.68 -20.93
N TRP A 27 2.87 1.37 -21.89
CA TRP A 27 3.25 0.97 -23.26
C TRP A 27 2.40 1.68 -24.32
N SER A 28 2.86 1.67 -25.57
CA SER A 28 1.96 1.95 -26.69
C SER A 28 1.23 0.68 -27.10
N VAL A 29 -0.10 0.76 -27.16
CA VAL A 29 -0.96 -0.39 -27.42
C VAL A 29 -1.69 -0.18 -28.74
N TRP A 30 -1.76 -1.21 -29.56
CA TRP A 30 -2.55 -1.26 -30.77
C TRP A 30 -3.75 -2.18 -30.58
N TRP A 31 -4.91 -1.70 -31.03
CA TRP A 31 -6.17 -2.43 -31.13
C TRP A 31 -7.05 -1.82 -32.22
N ASP A 32 -8.05 -2.56 -32.67
CA ASP A 32 -8.92 -2.30 -33.83
C ASP A 32 -9.86 -1.09 -33.70
N ASP A 33 -9.97 -0.45 -32.53
CA ASP A 33 -10.88 0.67 -32.26
C ASP A 33 -10.66 1.90 -33.16
N LEU A 34 -9.45 2.05 -33.71
CA LEU A 34 -9.05 3.22 -34.49
C LEU A 34 -9.08 3.00 -36.02
N ILE A 35 -9.47 1.82 -36.50
CA ILE A 35 -9.40 1.48 -37.93
C ILE A 35 -10.68 1.93 -38.64
N VAL A 36 -10.50 2.68 -39.74
CA VAL A 36 -11.54 2.99 -40.71
C VAL A 36 -11.12 2.43 -42.06
N GLY A 37 -11.76 1.34 -42.51
CA GLY A 37 -11.47 0.72 -43.81
C GLY A 37 -11.11 -0.76 -43.72
N ASP A 38 -10.05 -1.16 -44.43
CA ASP A 38 -9.59 -2.55 -44.56
C ASP A 38 -8.84 -3.01 -43.30
N PHE A 39 -9.49 -3.85 -42.50
CA PHE A 39 -8.96 -4.42 -41.27
C PHE A 39 -7.82 -5.40 -41.53
N ASP A 40 -7.93 -6.22 -42.59
CA ASP A 40 -6.98 -7.30 -42.87
C ASP A 40 -5.60 -6.72 -43.19
N SER A 41 -5.53 -5.74 -44.09
CA SER A 41 -4.29 -5.04 -44.43
C SER A 41 -3.64 -4.34 -43.22
N ALA A 42 -4.46 -3.80 -42.31
CA ALA A 42 -3.97 -3.12 -41.11
C ALA A 42 -3.37 -4.13 -40.11
N ILE A 43 -4.04 -5.26 -39.90
CA ILE A 43 -3.59 -6.34 -39.02
C ILE A 43 -2.31 -6.98 -39.58
N GLU A 44 -2.27 -7.31 -40.88
CA GLU A 44 -1.09 -7.86 -41.55
C GLU A 44 0.14 -6.94 -41.45
N THR A 45 -0.09 -5.62 -41.39
CA THR A 45 0.97 -4.63 -41.24
C THR A 45 1.42 -4.47 -39.78
N GLU A 46 0.49 -4.42 -38.84
CA GLU A 46 0.79 -4.02 -37.46
C GLU A 46 1.18 -5.20 -36.56
N VAL A 47 0.66 -6.41 -36.77
CA VAL A 47 1.08 -7.60 -36.00
C VAL A 47 2.59 -7.85 -36.10
N PRO A 48 3.22 -7.89 -37.30
CA PRO A 48 4.66 -8.13 -37.41
C PRO A 48 5.52 -6.96 -36.89
N ARG A 49 4.91 -5.80 -36.65
CA ARG A 49 5.58 -4.60 -36.12
C ARG A 49 5.48 -4.49 -34.60
N ALA A 50 4.53 -5.18 -33.97
CA ALA A 50 4.40 -5.21 -32.53
C ALA A 50 5.58 -5.97 -31.89
N LYS A 51 5.91 -5.63 -30.64
CA LYS A 51 6.95 -6.35 -29.89
C LYS A 51 6.40 -7.55 -29.13
N CYS A 52 5.10 -7.56 -28.87
CA CYS A 52 4.39 -8.65 -28.22
C CYS A 52 2.91 -8.60 -28.60
N LEU A 53 2.29 -9.77 -28.79
CA LEU A 53 0.84 -9.93 -28.93
C LEU A 53 0.25 -10.47 -27.63
N ILE A 54 -0.79 -9.81 -27.14
CA ILE A 54 -1.61 -10.25 -26.00
C ILE A 54 -2.94 -10.74 -26.57
N VAL A 55 -3.28 -12.00 -26.34
CA VAL A 55 -4.58 -12.56 -26.76
C VAL A 55 -5.49 -12.76 -25.56
N LEU A 56 -6.72 -12.23 -25.65
CA LEU A 56 -7.75 -12.36 -24.63
C LEU A 56 -8.67 -13.54 -24.97
N TRP A 57 -8.52 -14.64 -24.24
CA TRP A 57 -9.35 -15.83 -24.41
C TRP A 57 -10.63 -15.76 -23.59
N SER A 58 -11.72 -15.98 -24.29
CA SER A 58 -13.09 -16.18 -23.84
C SER A 58 -13.74 -17.27 -24.71
N PRO A 59 -14.94 -17.77 -24.36
CA PRO A 59 -15.69 -18.65 -25.25
C PRO A 59 -15.88 -18.07 -26.67
N THR A 60 -16.12 -16.78 -26.79
CA THR A 60 -16.32 -16.08 -28.07
C THR A 60 -15.01 -15.91 -28.85
N ALA A 61 -13.91 -15.54 -28.18
CA ALA A 61 -12.59 -15.44 -28.81
C ALA A 61 -12.06 -16.80 -29.28
N ARG A 62 -12.40 -17.89 -28.58
CA ARG A 62 -12.09 -19.25 -29.01
C ARG A 62 -12.79 -19.63 -30.32
N GLU A 63 -13.97 -19.08 -30.60
CA GLU A 63 -14.74 -19.40 -31.81
C GLU A 63 -14.33 -18.53 -33.01
N SER A 64 -13.94 -17.27 -32.78
CA SER A 64 -13.46 -16.36 -33.83
C SER A 64 -12.28 -16.94 -34.62
N ASN A 65 -12.34 -16.81 -35.94
CA ASN A 65 -11.24 -17.19 -36.82
C ASN A 65 -10.20 -16.06 -36.92
N GLU A 66 -10.68 -14.82 -36.88
CA GLU A 66 -9.88 -13.60 -36.91
C GLU A 66 -8.85 -13.61 -35.77
N VAL A 67 -9.30 -13.81 -34.51
CA VAL A 67 -8.40 -13.91 -33.35
C VAL A 67 -7.39 -15.07 -33.49
N LYS A 68 -7.80 -16.20 -34.09
CA LYS A 68 -6.90 -17.33 -34.30
C LYS A 68 -5.84 -17.01 -35.36
N ASP A 69 -6.24 -16.31 -36.41
CA ASP A 69 -5.37 -15.95 -37.53
C ASP A 69 -4.38 -14.86 -37.12
N GLU A 70 -4.78 -13.89 -36.29
CA GLU A 70 -3.88 -12.92 -35.65
C GLU A 70 -2.79 -13.62 -34.80
N VAL A 71 -3.18 -14.61 -33.99
CA VAL A 71 -2.22 -15.36 -33.17
C VAL A 71 -1.30 -16.24 -34.03
N ARG A 72 -1.81 -16.79 -35.14
CA ARG A 72 -0.97 -17.53 -36.11
C ARG A 72 0.03 -16.59 -36.78
N LEU A 73 -0.42 -15.43 -37.25
CA LEU A 73 0.42 -14.42 -37.88
C LEU A 73 1.54 -13.97 -36.93
N ALA A 74 1.21 -13.70 -35.66
CA ALA A 74 2.22 -13.35 -34.66
C ALA A 74 3.29 -14.45 -34.51
N ARG A 75 2.88 -15.72 -34.51
CA ARG A 75 3.82 -16.86 -34.43
C ARG A 75 4.67 -17.02 -35.68
N ASP A 76 4.07 -16.84 -36.86
CA ASP A 76 4.77 -16.94 -38.14
C ASP A 76 5.85 -15.85 -38.28
N HIS A 77 5.70 -14.73 -37.56
CA HIS A 77 6.66 -13.63 -37.47
C HIS A 77 7.51 -13.64 -36.19
N ASP A 78 7.53 -14.74 -35.43
CA ASP A 78 8.29 -14.89 -34.18
C ASP A 78 7.97 -13.83 -33.10
N ILE A 79 6.76 -13.27 -33.13
CA ILE A 79 6.29 -12.30 -32.12
C ILE A 79 5.85 -13.06 -30.86
N PRO A 80 6.38 -12.72 -29.67
CA PRO A 80 5.97 -13.34 -28.41
C PRO A 80 4.47 -13.18 -28.16
N VAL A 81 3.79 -14.28 -27.88
CA VAL A 81 2.34 -14.30 -27.57
C VAL A 81 2.12 -14.57 -26.08
N ILE A 82 1.45 -13.64 -25.39
CA ILE A 82 0.97 -13.82 -24.01
C ILE A 82 -0.53 -14.08 -24.05
N ALA A 83 -0.96 -15.22 -23.50
CA ALA A 83 -2.37 -15.58 -23.46
C ALA A 83 -3.00 -15.21 -22.11
N VAL A 84 -4.11 -14.49 -22.13
CA VAL A 84 -4.90 -14.11 -20.96
C VAL A 84 -6.24 -14.83 -21.01
N LYS A 85 -6.71 -15.41 -19.90
CA LYS A 85 -8.04 -16.02 -19.81
C LYS A 85 -8.98 -15.09 -19.04
N LEU A 86 -9.97 -14.52 -19.73
CA LEU A 86 -11.01 -13.68 -19.11
C LEU A 86 -12.21 -14.50 -18.62
N ALA A 87 -12.46 -15.64 -19.25
CA ALA A 87 -13.56 -16.53 -18.91
C ALA A 87 -13.12 -18.00 -19.01
N ALA A 88 -13.88 -18.89 -18.38
CA ALA A 88 -13.58 -20.31 -18.37
C ALA A 88 -13.70 -20.89 -19.78
N CYS A 89 -12.57 -21.01 -20.47
CA CYS A 89 -12.47 -21.64 -21.77
C CYS A 89 -11.15 -22.39 -21.92
N SER A 90 -11.19 -23.49 -22.65
CA SER A 90 -9.97 -24.12 -23.16
C SER A 90 -9.41 -23.26 -24.30
N PRO A 91 -8.09 -23.13 -24.47
CA PRO A 91 -7.49 -22.51 -25.66
C PRO A 91 -7.66 -23.39 -26.91
N PRO A 92 -7.72 -22.80 -28.12
CA PRO A 92 -7.78 -23.56 -29.37
C PRO A 92 -6.62 -24.56 -29.53
N TYR A 93 -6.84 -25.61 -30.34
CA TYR A 93 -5.80 -26.57 -30.71
C TYR A 93 -4.62 -25.85 -31.39
N GLY A 94 -3.38 -26.25 -31.07
CA GLY A 94 -2.17 -25.55 -31.48
C GLY A 94 -1.75 -24.40 -30.54
N MET A 95 -2.63 -23.94 -29.65
CA MET A 95 -2.36 -22.83 -28.72
C MET A 95 -2.23 -23.27 -27.25
N MET A 96 -2.34 -24.57 -26.98
CA MET A 96 -2.23 -25.14 -25.63
C MET A 96 -0.83 -25.05 -25.01
N GLY A 97 0.22 -24.85 -25.82
CA GLY A 97 1.60 -24.70 -25.36
C GLY A 97 1.97 -23.29 -24.88
N LEU A 98 1.05 -22.32 -24.93
CA LEU A 98 1.31 -20.96 -24.46
C LEU A 98 1.23 -20.87 -22.93
N SER A 99 1.99 -19.95 -22.35
CA SER A 99 1.83 -19.59 -20.94
C SER A 99 0.56 -18.75 -20.77
N PHE A 100 -0.30 -19.11 -19.82
CA PHE A 100 -1.55 -18.40 -19.53
C PHE A 100 -1.44 -17.51 -18.30
N VAL A 101 -2.09 -16.35 -18.36
CA VAL A 101 -2.44 -15.52 -17.20
C VAL A 101 -3.92 -15.74 -16.93
N ASP A 102 -4.25 -16.11 -15.69
CA ASP A 102 -5.63 -16.26 -15.27
C ASP A 102 -6.16 -14.92 -14.77
N MET A 103 -7.23 -14.42 -15.40
CA MET A 103 -7.93 -13.18 -15.05
C MET A 103 -9.45 -13.43 -15.05
N LEU A 104 -9.86 -14.62 -14.58
CA LEU A 104 -11.27 -15.00 -14.50
C LEU A 104 -12.05 -14.02 -13.63
N GLY A 105 -13.12 -13.43 -14.19
CA GLY A 105 -13.98 -12.49 -13.46
C GLY A 105 -13.35 -11.11 -13.20
N TRP A 106 -12.24 -10.80 -13.87
CA TRP A 106 -11.57 -9.51 -13.72
C TRP A 106 -12.50 -8.32 -14.04
N SER A 107 -12.59 -7.38 -13.10
CA SER A 107 -13.56 -6.27 -13.14
C SER A 107 -12.99 -4.99 -13.74
N GLY A 108 -11.70 -4.94 -14.01
CA GLY A 108 -10.97 -3.71 -14.38
C GLY A 108 -9.99 -3.21 -13.31
N ASP A 109 -9.76 -3.97 -12.24
CA ASP A 109 -8.85 -3.58 -11.17
C ASP A 109 -7.38 -3.71 -11.61
N GLY A 110 -6.65 -2.59 -11.54
CA GLY A 110 -5.21 -2.52 -11.83
C GLY A 110 -4.31 -3.10 -10.73
N LEU A 111 -4.90 -3.59 -9.64
CA LEU A 111 -4.20 -4.27 -8.54
C LEU A 111 -4.57 -5.75 -8.43
N ASP A 112 -5.40 -6.25 -9.33
CA ASP A 112 -5.72 -7.68 -9.42
C ASP A 112 -4.45 -8.51 -9.66
N GLN A 113 -4.34 -9.66 -8.97
CA GLN A 113 -3.16 -10.51 -9.04
C GLN A 113 -2.89 -11.05 -10.46
N GLY A 114 -3.96 -11.35 -11.21
CA GLY A 114 -3.86 -11.75 -12.62
C GLY A 114 -3.31 -10.61 -13.48
N TYR A 115 -3.81 -9.39 -13.29
CA TYR A 115 -3.28 -8.20 -13.97
C TYR A 115 -1.80 -7.94 -13.62
N LEU A 116 -1.41 -8.01 -12.35
CA LEU A 116 0.00 -7.85 -11.94
C LEU A 116 0.90 -8.95 -12.52
N GLN A 117 0.40 -10.18 -12.64
CA GLN A 117 1.09 -11.27 -13.33
C GLN A 117 1.27 -10.96 -14.83
N LEU A 118 0.25 -10.41 -15.50
CA LEU A 118 0.33 -9.97 -16.89
C LEU A 118 1.44 -8.92 -17.08
N LEU A 119 1.49 -7.90 -16.22
CA LEU A 119 2.53 -6.87 -16.29
C LEU A 119 3.94 -7.46 -16.18
N ARG A 120 4.16 -8.39 -15.24
CA ARG A 120 5.44 -9.11 -15.10
C ARG A 120 5.82 -9.82 -16.40
N LYS A 121 4.88 -10.58 -17.00
CA LYS A 121 5.13 -11.29 -18.26
C LYS A 121 5.39 -10.35 -19.44
N ILE A 122 4.70 -9.22 -19.52
CA ILE A 122 4.96 -8.23 -20.56
C ILE A 122 6.38 -7.68 -20.40
N THR A 123 6.81 -7.36 -19.19
CA THR A 123 8.16 -6.79 -18.97
C THR A 123 9.31 -7.73 -19.25
N THR A 124 9.10 -9.05 -19.32
CA THR A 124 10.15 -9.98 -19.75
C THR A 124 10.43 -9.90 -21.26
N VAL A 125 9.48 -9.38 -22.04
CA VAL A 125 9.57 -9.29 -23.51
C VAL A 125 9.59 -7.85 -24.03
N VAL A 126 9.00 -6.90 -23.29
CA VAL A 126 8.82 -5.50 -23.69
C VAL A 126 9.11 -4.56 -22.53
N THR A 127 10.14 -3.73 -22.66
CA THR A 127 10.48 -2.70 -21.66
C THR A 127 9.39 -1.61 -21.57
N PRO A 128 8.95 -1.21 -20.36
CA PRO A 128 8.03 -0.10 -20.16
C PRO A 128 8.59 1.23 -20.67
N ARG A 129 7.72 2.10 -21.19
CA ARG A 129 8.06 3.48 -21.60
C ARG A 129 7.98 4.48 -20.45
N ARG A 130 7.24 4.16 -19.40
CA ARG A 130 6.99 5.03 -18.24
C ARG A 130 7.09 4.22 -16.96
N SER A 131 7.47 4.88 -15.87
CA SER A 131 7.47 4.26 -14.55
C SER A 131 6.03 4.04 -14.05
N PRO A 132 5.80 3.01 -13.21
CA PRO A 132 4.50 2.81 -12.59
C PRO A 132 4.04 4.03 -11.78
N ILE A 133 2.75 4.32 -11.83
CA ILE A 133 2.12 5.43 -11.13
C ILE A 133 1.50 4.90 -9.83
N ARG A 134 1.53 5.73 -8.76
CA ARG A 134 0.87 5.41 -7.49
C ARG A 134 -0.62 5.12 -7.72
N PRO A 135 -1.15 3.97 -7.26
CA PRO A 135 -2.58 3.71 -7.32
C PRO A 135 -3.31 4.62 -6.34
N ARG A 136 -4.53 5.05 -6.68
CA ARG A 136 -5.35 5.90 -5.80
C ARG A 136 -5.77 5.17 -4.52
N ALA A 137 -6.03 3.88 -4.61
CA ALA A 137 -6.44 3.05 -3.48
C ALA A 137 -5.94 1.62 -3.66
N ILE A 138 -5.85 0.88 -2.56
CA ILE A 138 -5.45 -0.53 -2.49
C ILE A 138 -6.49 -1.32 -1.67
N LEU A 139 -6.34 -2.66 -1.62
CA LEU A 139 -7.17 -3.57 -0.81
C LEU A 139 -8.66 -3.39 -1.12
N ASP A 140 -9.05 -3.70 -2.36
CA ASP A 140 -10.42 -3.56 -2.87
C ASP A 140 -10.99 -2.15 -2.71
N THR A 141 -10.15 -1.14 -2.94
CA THR A 141 -10.48 0.30 -2.80
C THR A 141 -10.83 0.77 -1.39
N ARG A 142 -10.70 -0.10 -0.36
CA ARG A 142 -10.96 0.25 1.04
C ARG A 142 -9.93 1.22 1.61
N VAL A 143 -8.72 1.27 1.04
CA VAL A 143 -7.60 2.07 1.56
C VAL A 143 -7.10 3.04 0.49
N GLU A 144 -7.51 4.32 0.56
CA GLU A 144 -6.99 5.38 -0.30
C GLU A 144 -5.55 5.79 0.09
N LEU A 145 -4.71 6.08 -0.90
CA LEU A 145 -3.30 6.44 -0.71
C LEU A 145 -3.06 7.95 -0.96
N PRO A 146 -2.27 8.64 -0.12
CA PRO A 146 -1.57 8.10 1.05
C PRO A 146 -2.49 7.84 2.25
N ALA A 147 -2.26 6.72 2.93
CA ALA A 147 -3.10 6.26 4.04
C ALA A 147 -2.48 6.58 5.42
N LEU A 148 -3.31 6.93 6.40
CA LEU A 148 -2.93 7.09 7.80
C LEU A 148 -3.73 6.12 8.67
N PHE A 149 -3.04 5.12 9.21
CA PHE A 149 -3.59 4.19 10.20
C PHE A 149 -3.38 4.77 11.60
N LEU A 150 -4.46 4.89 12.36
CA LEU A 150 -4.37 5.36 13.75
C LEU A 150 -4.10 4.15 14.65
N SER A 151 -2.88 4.09 15.17
CA SER A 151 -2.41 2.89 15.89
C SER A 151 -3.05 2.80 17.27
N VAL A 152 -3.29 1.57 17.73
CA VAL A 152 -3.81 1.23 19.05
C VAL A 152 -2.85 0.23 19.68
N SER A 153 -2.39 0.56 20.88
CA SER A 153 -1.41 -0.24 21.63
C SER A 153 -1.60 -0.01 23.14
N SER A 154 -1.31 -1.04 23.93
CA SER A 154 -1.22 -0.96 25.40
C SER A 154 0.04 -0.25 25.89
N HIS A 155 1.03 -0.01 25.03
CA HIS A 155 2.31 0.58 25.42
C HIS A 155 2.36 2.10 25.18
N GLU A 156 2.79 2.84 26.21
CA GLU A 156 3.05 4.30 26.15
C GLU A 156 1.86 5.16 25.67
N THR A 157 0.62 4.70 25.85
CA THR A 157 -0.62 5.41 25.46
C THR A 157 -1.36 5.98 26.67
N GLN A 158 -2.24 6.97 26.44
CA GLN A 158 -3.09 7.55 27.49
C GLN A 158 -4.48 6.88 27.58
N LEU A 159 -4.79 6.00 26.64
CA LEU A 159 -6.04 5.23 26.55
C LEU A 159 -5.68 3.75 26.46
N THR A 160 -6.39 2.90 27.21
CA THR A 160 -6.25 1.44 27.01
C THR A 160 -6.83 1.05 25.64
N PRO A 161 -6.40 -0.09 25.05
CA PRO A 161 -6.80 -0.47 23.71
C PRO A 161 -8.33 -0.45 23.47
N GLY A 162 -9.12 -1.02 24.38
CA GLY A 162 -10.58 -1.00 24.27
C GLY A 162 -11.20 0.40 24.22
N TYR A 163 -10.73 1.34 25.03
CA TYR A 163 -11.20 2.74 24.98
C TYR A 163 -10.66 3.50 23.76
N ALA A 164 -9.47 3.13 23.27
CA ALA A 164 -8.92 3.73 22.06
C ALA A 164 -9.73 3.34 20.82
N VAL A 165 -10.08 2.05 20.66
CA VAL A 165 -10.93 1.59 19.55
C VAL A 165 -12.32 2.22 19.65
N GLU A 166 -12.91 2.30 20.85
CA GLU A 166 -14.19 2.99 21.05
C GLU A 166 -14.12 4.46 20.61
N ALA A 167 -13.07 5.19 20.98
CA ALA A 167 -12.89 6.59 20.59
C ALA A 167 -12.75 6.74 19.07
N LEU A 168 -11.94 5.89 18.43
CA LEU A 168 -11.74 5.86 16.97
C LEU A 168 -13.04 5.54 16.22
N LYS A 169 -13.78 4.54 16.70
CA LYS A 169 -15.10 4.18 16.17
C LYS A 169 -16.11 5.32 16.30
N THR A 170 -16.15 5.96 17.46
CA THR A 170 -17.05 7.11 17.71
C THR A 170 -16.70 8.30 16.80
N HIS A 171 -15.41 8.53 16.57
CA HIS A 171 -14.91 9.55 15.64
C HIS A 171 -15.14 9.21 14.15
N GLN A 172 -15.44 7.94 13.84
CA GLN A 172 -15.50 7.42 12.47
C GLN A 172 -14.16 7.51 11.74
N ALA A 173 -13.07 7.24 12.46
CA ALA A 173 -11.77 7.04 11.84
C ALA A 173 -11.87 5.92 10.78
N PRO A 174 -11.32 6.09 9.57
CA PRO A 174 -11.48 5.11 8.50
C PRO A 174 -10.55 3.90 8.64
N LEU A 175 -9.33 4.12 9.15
CA LEU A 175 -8.24 3.16 9.18
C LEU A 175 -7.63 3.12 10.58
N ILE A 176 -7.58 1.92 11.18
CA ILE A 176 -6.90 1.70 12.46
C ILE A 176 -5.90 0.56 12.35
N LEU A 177 -4.79 0.68 13.06
CA LEU A 177 -3.82 -0.39 13.23
C LEU A 177 -3.84 -0.84 14.68
N VAL A 178 -3.86 -2.15 14.94
CA VAL A 178 -3.93 -2.69 16.30
C VAL A 178 -2.84 -3.74 16.51
N SER A 179 -2.14 -3.66 17.65
CA SER A 179 -1.13 -4.65 17.99
C SER A 179 -1.76 -6.02 18.33
N ALA A 180 -1.32 -7.08 17.65
CA ALA A 180 -1.69 -8.45 18.01
C ALA A 180 -1.23 -8.85 19.42
N TYR A 181 -0.22 -8.16 19.96
CA TYR A 181 0.28 -8.41 21.29
C TYR A 181 -0.83 -8.30 22.34
N ASP A 182 -1.74 -7.35 22.18
CA ASP A 182 -2.78 -7.03 23.17
C ASP A 182 -4.01 -7.97 23.15
N ALA A 183 -3.96 -9.06 22.37
CA ALA A 183 -5.11 -9.95 22.15
C ALA A 183 -5.01 -11.35 22.79
N VAL A 184 -3.90 -11.67 23.48
CA VAL A 184 -3.65 -13.03 24.01
C VAL A 184 -3.33 -13.07 25.51
N GLY A 185 -3.56 -14.21 26.14
CA GLY A 185 -3.16 -14.46 27.54
C GLY A 185 -3.67 -13.41 28.54
N SER A 186 -2.83 -13.04 29.51
CA SER A 186 -3.21 -12.09 30.57
C SER A 186 -3.37 -10.63 30.11
N ARG A 187 -3.00 -10.33 28.86
CA ARG A 187 -3.06 -8.99 28.25
C ARG A 187 -4.23 -8.83 27.30
N ARG A 188 -4.97 -9.91 27.02
CA ARG A 188 -6.16 -9.90 26.18
C ARG A 188 -7.18 -8.87 26.67
N ASP A 189 -7.48 -7.90 25.82
CA ASP A 189 -8.52 -6.90 26.06
C ASP A 189 -9.83 -7.30 25.36
N GLU A 190 -10.76 -7.88 26.11
CA GLU A 190 -12.07 -8.31 25.57
C GLU A 190 -12.91 -7.15 25.04
N ARG A 191 -12.74 -5.94 25.62
CA ARG A 191 -13.44 -4.76 25.11
C ARG A 191 -12.88 -4.40 23.74
N MET A 192 -11.56 -4.40 23.57
CA MET A 192 -10.94 -4.14 22.28
C MET A 192 -11.50 -5.07 21.20
N LEU A 193 -11.61 -6.37 21.48
CA LEU A 193 -12.15 -7.34 20.50
C LEU A 193 -13.61 -7.05 20.13
N ALA A 194 -14.46 -6.77 21.12
CA ALA A 194 -15.85 -6.40 20.87
C ALA A 194 -16.00 -5.09 20.08
N GLU A 195 -15.19 -4.09 20.43
CA GLU A 195 -15.18 -2.78 19.76
C GLU A 195 -14.65 -2.89 18.31
N LEU A 196 -13.68 -3.77 18.05
CA LEU A 196 -13.17 -4.05 16.70
C LEU A 196 -14.22 -4.70 15.81
N ALA A 197 -15.01 -5.64 16.34
CA ALA A 197 -16.10 -6.25 15.60
C ALA A 197 -17.14 -5.20 15.16
N ASP A 198 -17.62 -4.38 16.09
CA ASP A 198 -18.58 -3.29 15.78
C ASP A 198 -17.97 -2.24 14.85
N TYR A 199 -16.68 -1.90 15.02
CA TYR A 199 -15.98 -0.98 14.13
C TYR A 199 -15.95 -1.46 12.67
N ARG A 200 -15.71 -2.76 12.45
CA ARG A 200 -15.72 -3.36 11.10
C ARG A 200 -17.12 -3.45 10.51
N GLU A 201 -18.13 -3.80 11.32
CA GLU A 201 -19.53 -3.82 10.86
C GLU A 201 -20.00 -2.45 10.36
N ARG A 202 -19.43 -1.36 10.90
CA ARG A 202 -19.67 0.02 10.45
C ARG A 202 -18.83 0.44 9.22
N GLY A 203 -18.07 -0.47 8.64
CA GLY A 203 -17.24 -0.25 7.45
C GLY A 203 -15.80 0.23 7.73
N GLY A 204 -15.40 0.34 9.00
CA GLY A 204 -14.03 0.67 9.39
C GLY A 204 -13.02 -0.39 8.93
N PHE A 205 -11.80 0.03 8.61
CA PHE A 205 -10.73 -0.89 8.18
C PHE A 205 -9.74 -1.18 9.31
N VAL A 206 -9.50 -2.46 9.58
CA VAL A 206 -8.61 -2.93 10.65
C VAL A 206 -7.39 -3.65 10.06
N LEU A 207 -6.21 -3.11 10.36
CA LEU A 207 -4.92 -3.71 10.10
C LEU A 207 -4.30 -4.22 11.41
N ILE A 208 -3.85 -5.47 11.44
CA ILE A 208 -3.14 -6.03 12.61
C ILE A 208 -1.64 -5.88 12.45
N ASP A 209 -0.97 -5.37 13.48
CA ASP A 209 0.49 -5.35 13.59
C ASP A 209 1.01 -6.58 14.32
N SER A 210 2.27 -6.95 14.07
CA SER A 210 2.89 -8.19 14.57
C SER A 210 3.03 -8.25 16.10
N GLY A 211 3.01 -7.10 16.77
CA GLY A 211 3.19 -6.99 18.22
C GLY A 211 4.64 -7.12 18.71
N ASN A 212 5.61 -7.23 17.80
CA ASN A 212 7.02 -7.32 18.17
C ASN A 212 7.57 -6.04 18.82
N TYR A 213 6.96 -4.88 18.52
CA TYR A 213 7.32 -3.63 19.16
C TYR A 213 7.07 -3.67 20.67
N GLU A 214 5.85 -4.07 21.10
CA GLU A 214 5.49 -4.22 22.51
C GLU A 214 6.35 -5.28 23.19
N ALA A 215 6.50 -6.45 22.55
CA ALA A 215 7.31 -7.55 23.09
C ALA A 215 8.75 -7.11 23.37
N THR A 216 9.36 -6.38 22.43
CA THR A 216 10.73 -5.86 22.60
C THR A 216 10.81 -4.83 23.72
N ARG A 217 9.84 -3.91 23.81
CA ARG A 217 9.83 -2.83 24.82
C ARG A 217 9.59 -3.34 26.22
N LEU A 218 8.73 -4.36 26.35
CA LEU A 218 8.41 -5.02 27.61
C LEU A 218 9.37 -6.15 27.96
N LYS A 219 10.33 -6.46 27.07
CA LYS A 219 11.30 -7.56 27.20
C LYS A 219 10.61 -8.92 27.37
N ASP A 220 9.51 -9.12 26.65
CA ASP A 220 8.76 -10.37 26.64
C ASP A 220 9.35 -11.33 25.61
N GLU A 221 10.25 -12.20 26.07
CA GLU A 221 10.87 -13.26 25.27
C GLU A 221 9.90 -14.40 24.94
N THR A 222 8.69 -14.38 25.51
CA THR A 222 7.69 -15.43 25.29
C THR A 222 6.78 -15.14 24.09
N TRP A 223 6.91 -13.98 23.45
CA TRP A 223 6.16 -13.66 22.23
C TRP A 223 6.74 -14.43 21.05
N SER A 224 5.87 -15.15 20.34
CA SER A 224 6.26 -16.12 19.31
C SER A 224 5.23 -16.17 18.18
N PRO A 225 5.60 -16.74 17.01
CA PRO A 225 4.66 -16.94 15.91
C PRO A 225 3.40 -17.72 16.30
N GLU A 226 3.50 -18.66 17.24
CA GLU A 226 2.35 -19.46 17.69
C GLU A 226 1.34 -18.60 18.47
N LYS A 227 1.82 -17.69 19.32
CA LYS A 227 0.95 -16.74 20.03
C LYS A 227 0.39 -15.66 19.11
N PHE A 228 1.15 -15.29 18.08
CA PHE A 228 0.64 -14.40 17.04
C PHE A 228 -0.50 -15.08 16.25
N ALA A 229 -0.35 -16.36 15.90
CA ALA A 229 -1.42 -17.13 15.29
C ALA A 229 -2.66 -17.28 16.21
N GLU A 230 -2.46 -17.46 17.51
CA GLU A 230 -3.54 -17.43 18.52
C GLU A 230 -4.28 -16.09 18.51
N ALA A 231 -3.55 -14.97 18.45
CA ALA A 231 -4.15 -13.63 18.36
C ALA A 231 -5.01 -13.48 17.10
N LEU A 232 -4.47 -13.86 15.93
CA LEU A 232 -5.15 -13.71 14.65
C LEU A 232 -6.44 -14.53 14.53
N ALA A 233 -6.54 -15.66 15.24
CA ALA A 233 -7.71 -16.52 15.19
C ALA A 233 -8.99 -15.81 15.66
N ASP A 234 -8.88 -14.90 16.63
CA ASP A 234 -10.02 -14.26 17.29
C ASP A 234 -10.16 -12.77 16.97
N MET A 235 -9.09 -12.11 16.50
CA MET A 235 -9.14 -10.67 16.23
C MET A 235 -9.94 -10.37 14.96
N PRO A 236 -10.99 -9.53 15.02
CA PRO A 236 -11.65 -9.06 13.80
C PRO A 236 -10.73 -8.15 12.99
N HIS A 237 -10.34 -8.56 11.79
CA HIS A 237 -9.42 -7.77 10.94
C HIS A 237 -9.72 -7.88 9.44
N ASP A 238 -9.22 -6.93 8.66
CA ASP A 238 -9.29 -6.94 7.20
C ASP A 238 -7.96 -7.35 6.56
N CYS A 239 -6.83 -7.04 7.21
CA CYS A 239 -5.50 -7.58 6.86
C CYS A 239 -4.57 -7.56 8.08
N ALA A 240 -3.43 -8.22 7.96
CA ALA A 240 -2.43 -8.28 9.02
C ALA A 240 -1.01 -8.19 8.45
N PHE A 241 -0.08 -7.67 9.22
CA PHE A 241 1.35 -7.81 8.95
C PHE A 241 1.87 -9.15 9.48
N CYS A 242 2.83 -9.75 8.76
CA CYS A 242 3.44 -11.01 9.20
C CYS A 242 4.30 -10.81 10.44
N PHE A 243 4.48 -11.88 11.20
CA PHE A 243 5.38 -11.87 12.33
C PHE A 243 6.82 -11.75 11.83
N ASP A 244 7.42 -10.61 12.13
CA ASP A 244 8.71 -10.19 11.61
C ASP A 244 9.90 -10.77 12.37
N ALA A 245 11.03 -10.83 11.68
CA ALA A 245 12.34 -11.10 12.27
C ALA A 245 13.14 -9.80 12.30
N LEU A 246 13.33 -9.24 13.51
CA LEU A 246 14.03 -7.97 13.73
C LEU A 246 15.50 -7.98 13.26
N ASP A 247 16.13 -9.16 13.22
CA ASP A 247 17.50 -9.38 12.78
C ASP A 247 17.55 -10.19 11.47
N PRO A 248 17.50 -9.53 10.31
CA PRO A 248 17.47 -10.23 9.03
C PRO A 248 18.82 -10.88 8.69
N PRO A 249 18.82 -11.98 7.90
CA PRO A 249 20.03 -12.58 7.35
C PRO A 249 20.95 -11.58 6.63
N LYS A 250 22.27 -11.85 6.65
CA LYS A 250 23.26 -11.03 5.92
C LYS A 250 23.09 -11.08 4.41
N ASP A 251 22.70 -12.23 3.91
CA ASP A 251 22.46 -12.47 2.49
C ASP A 251 21.05 -11.99 2.11
N THR A 252 20.95 -11.16 1.07
CA THR A 252 19.69 -10.51 0.68
C THR A 252 18.69 -11.51 0.11
N GLU A 253 19.14 -12.57 -0.56
CA GLU A 253 18.25 -13.60 -1.09
C GLU A 253 17.59 -14.36 0.07
N ARG A 254 18.40 -14.82 1.03
CA ARG A 254 17.89 -15.49 2.24
C ARG A 254 17.01 -14.57 3.09
N ALA A 255 17.30 -13.28 3.15
CA ALA A 255 16.46 -12.32 3.87
C ALA A 255 15.08 -12.17 3.21
N ALA A 256 15.04 -12.09 1.87
CA ALA A 256 13.77 -12.07 1.14
C ALA A 256 12.99 -13.38 1.31
N ASP A 257 13.66 -14.53 1.17
CA ASP A 257 13.03 -15.85 1.34
C ASP A 257 12.46 -16.02 2.75
N ALA A 258 13.12 -15.48 3.78
CA ALA A 258 12.61 -15.50 5.15
C ALA A 258 11.33 -14.65 5.32
N VAL A 259 11.26 -13.47 4.70
CA VAL A 259 10.04 -12.64 4.72
C VAL A 259 8.90 -13.33 3.98
N ILE A 260 9.19 -13.92 2.81
CA ILE A 260 8.21 -14.66 2.02
C ILE A 260 7.65 -15.84 2.83
N ALA A 261 8.53 -16.63 3.45
CA ALA A 261 8.13 -17.74 4.29
C ALA A 261 7.31 -17.30 5.52
N ALA A 262 7.60 -16.12 6.09
CA ALA A 262 6.79 -15.57 7.19
C ALA A 262 5.37 -15.20 6.73
N VAL A 263 5.24 -14.56 5.56
CA VAL A 263 3.93 -14.24 4.97
C VAL A 263 3.13 -15.51 4.69
N GLU A 264 3.74 -16.53 4.10
CA GLU A 264 3.09 -17.81 3.82
C GLU A 264 2.68 -18.56 5.10
N ARG A 265 3.58 -18.60 6.09
CA ARG A 265 3.33 -19.23 7.41
C ARG A 265 2.15 -18.58 8.10
N ASP A 266 2.10 -17.26 8.17
CA ASP A 266 1.08 -16.56 8.95
C ASP A 266 -0.23 -16.40 8.18
N GLY A 267 -0.17 -16.39 6.85
CA GLY A 267 -1.34 -16.21 5.97
C GLY A 267 -2.40 -17.30 6.13
N VAL A 268 -2.04 -18.50 6.61
CA VAL A 268 -3.01 -19.57 6.88
C VAL A 268 -3.90 -19.29 8.11
N HIS A 269 -3.51 -18.32 8.95
CA HIS A 269 -4.23 -17.96 10.17
C HIS A 269 -5.00 -16.64 10.05
N ALA A 270 -4.76 -15.85 9.00
CA ALA A 270 -5.41 -14.56 8.80
C ALA A 270 -6.70 -14.70 7.99
N SER A 271 -7.68 -13.86 8.32
CA SER A 271 -8.95 -13.77 7.59
C SER A 271 -8.87 -12.94 6.30
N GLY A 272 -7.78 -12.20 6.12
CA GLY A 272 -7.49 -11.39 4.95
C GLY A 272 -6.02 -11.43 4.56
N PRO A 273 -5.58 -10.57 3.62
CA PRO A 273 -4.21 -10.60 3.12
C PRO A 273 -3.16 -10.44 4.23
N MET A 274 -2.14 -11.29 4.19
CA MET A 274 -0.96 -11.19 5.04
C MET A 274 0.10 -10.35 4.33
N LEU A 275 0.55 -9.29 4.99
CA LEU A 275 1.42 -8.25 4.41
C LEU A 275 2.84 -8.36 4.99
N PRO A 276 3.89 -8.22 4.16
CA PRO A 276 5.26 -8.35 4.64
C PRO A 276 5.73 -7.13 5.43
N ILE A 277 6.47 -7.40 6.51
CA ILE A 277 7.36 -6.43 7.15
C ILE A 277 8.80 -6.76 6.73
N VAL A 278 9.55 -5.77 6.28
CA VAL A 278 10.96 -5.92 5.90
C VAL A 278 11.84 -5.04 6.78
N HIS A 279 12.79 -5.67 7.46
CA HIS A 279 13.83 -4.98 8.24
C HIS A 279 15.11 -4.77 7.44
N ALA A 280 15.75 -3.63 7.66
CA ALA A 280 17.09 -3.37 7.18
C ALA A 280 18.11 -4.00 8.11
N ARG A 281 19.14 -4.64 7.54
CA ARG A 281 20.23 -5.18 8.34
C ARG A 281 21.03 -4.07 9.01
N ARG A 282 21.17 -4.14 10.34
CA ARG A 282 21.96 -3.17 11.12
C ARG A 282 23.46 -3.46 10.98
N PHE A 283 24.27 -2.40 10.84
CA PHE A 283 25.74 -2.52 10.89
C PHE A 283 26.26 -2.52 12.33
N PRO A 284 27.38 -3.21 12.63
CA PRO A 284 27.96 -3.23 13.98
C PRO A 284 28.31 -1.85 14.55
N LYS A 285 28.68 -0.90 13.69
CA LYS A 285 29.04 0.48 14.08
C LYS A 285 27.85 1.46 14.06
N GLY A 286 26.63 0.96 13.93
CA GLY A 286 25.42 1.77 13.74
C GLY A 286 25.08 2.03 12.27
N GLY A 287 23.83 2.41 12.02
CA GLY A 287 23.27 2.54 10.67
C GLY A 287 22.74 1.23 10.09
N PHE A 288 22.16 1.32 8.90
CA PHE A 288 21.43 0.23 8.25
C PHE A 288 21.87 0.02 6.80
N ASP A 289 21.82 -1.23 6.35
CA ASP A 289 22.14 -1.64 4.98
C ASP A 289 20.98 -1.33 4.02
N LEU A 290 20.83 -0.04 3.69
CA LEU A 290 19.77 0.43 2.80
C LEU A 290 19.84 -0.13 1.37
N PRO A 291 21.03 -0.30 0.74
CA PRO A 291 21.12 -0.99 -0.54
C PRO A 291 20.65 -2.44 -0.45
N GLY A 292 20.99 -3.15 0.64
CA GLY A 292 20.48 -4.48 0.92
C GLY A 292 18.96 -4.49 1.10
N LEU A 293 18.41 -3.54 1.88
CA LEU A 293 16.97 -3.36 2.08
C LEU A 293 16.24 -3.22 0.74
N ALA A 294 16.72 -2.36 -0.17
CA ALA A 294 16.11 -2.14 -1.47
C ALA A 294 16.01 -3.45 -2.29
N LYS A 295 17.06 -4.28 -2.27
CA LYS A 295 17.08 -5.58 -2.96
C LYS A 295 16.05 -6.54 -2.36
N VAL A 296 16.00 -6.63 -1.03
CA VAL A 296 15.05 -7.49 -0.32
C VAL A 296 13.61 -7.09 -0.66
N ILE A 297 13.28 -5.80 -0.58
CA ILE A 297 11.93 -5.30 -0.89
C ILE A 297 11.57 -5.59 -2.36
N CYS A 298 12.47 -5.37 -3.32
CA CYS A 298 12.19 -5.66 -4.73
C CYS A 298 11.89 -7.15 -4.94
N LYS A 299 12.70 -8.05 -4.35
CA LYS A 299 12.47 -9.48 -4.46
C LYS A 299 11.16 -9.92 -3.80
N VAL A 300 10.85 -9.40 -2.60
CA VAL A 300 9.57 -9.65 -1.92
C VAL A 300 8.39 -9.17 -2.77
N ALA A 301 8.48 -7.96 -3.34
CA ALA A 301 7.45 -7.40 -4.21
C ALA A 301 7.25 -8.26 -5.47
N GLU A 302 8.33 -8.67 -6.14
CA GLU A 302 8.25 -9.50 -7.35
C GLU A 302 7.62 -10.86 -7.11
N GLN A 303 7.87 -11.47 -5.94
CA GLN A 303 7.37 -12.81 -5.61
C GLN A 303 5.92 -12.76 -5.12
N LEU A 304 5.60 -11.86 -4.19
CA LEU A 304 4.31 -11.84 -3.50
C LEU A 304 3.30 -10.85 -4.08
N THR A 305 3.74 -9.85 -4.84
CA THR A 305 2.88 -8.74 -5.32
C THR A 305 1.92 -8.21 -4.23
N PRO A 306 2.42 -7.90 -3.02
CA PRO A 306 1.56 -7.56 -1.88
C PRO A 306 0.97 -6.16 -2.04
N ALA A 307 -0.19 -5.93 -1.44
CA ALA A 307 -0.86 -4.63 -1.49
C ALA A 307 0.00 -3.49 -0.90
N MET A 308 0.85 -3.79 0.08
CA MET A 308 1.89 -2.89 0.59
C MET A 308 3.00 -3.68 1.28
N ILE A 309 4.19 -3.09 1.40
CA ILE A 309 5.32 -3.62 2.18
C ILE A 309 5.63 -2.65 3.31
N ALA A 310 5.70 -3.15 4.55
CA ALA A 310 6.02 -2.36 5.72
C ALA A 310 7.53 -2.28 5.96
N ILE A 311 8.01 -1.10 6.36
CA ILE A 311 9.39 -0.88 6.82
C ILE A 311 9.39 0.04 8.04
N PRO A 312 10.21 -0.21 9.08
CA PRO A 312 10.31 0.72 10.19
C PRO A 312 10.94 2.06 9.78
N GLU A 313 10.27 3.17 10.07
CA GLU A 313 10.74 4.52 9.72
C GLU A 313 12.16 4.79 10.25
N ARG A 314 12.43 4.30 11.47
CA ARG A 314 13.71 4.43 12.17
C ARG A 314 14.90 3.81 11.44
N GLU A 315 14.65 2.86 10.55
CA GLU A 315 15.70 2.13 9.81
C GLU A 315 16.15 2.88 8.55
N LEU A 316 15.40 3.91 8.14
CA LEU A 316 15.70 4.73 6.96
C LEU A 316 16.78 5.80 7.20
N GLY A 317 17.14 6.07 8.46
CA GLY A 317 18.16 7.08 8.78
C GLY A 317 17.97 7.69 10.17
N ALA A 318 19.00 8.40 10.62
CA ALA A 318 19.03 9.04 11.93
C ALA A 318 18.16 10.30 11.98
N GLY A 319 18.15 11.09 10.90
CA GLY A 319 17.37 12.33 10.79
C GLY A 319 16.32 12.29 9.68
N LEU A 320 15.28 13.12 9.78
CA LEU A 320 14.16 13.14 8.84
C LEU A 320 14.59 13.36 7.37
N LEU A 321 15.57 14.25 7.12
CA LEU A 321 16.11 14.45 5.77
C LEU A 321 16.88 13.22 5.25
N GLU A 322 17.58 12.50 6.13
CA GLU A 322 18.23 11.25 5.74
C GLU A 322 17.19 10.19 5.40
N ARG A 323 16.14 10.07 6.22
CA ARG A 323 15.01 9.16 5.97
C ARG A 323 14.31 9.45 4.64
N ALA A 324 14.06 10.73 4.33
CA ALA A 324 13.50 11.15 3.05
C ALA A 324 14.42 10.76 1.88
N ARG A 325 15.74 11.00 1.99
CA ARG A 325 16.70 10.58 0.95
C ARG A 325 16.67 9.07 0.72
N SER A 326 16.62 8.30 1.80
CA SER A 326 16.56 6.84 1.75
C SER A 326 15.27 6.36 1.10
N MET A 327 14.13 6.96 1.45
CA MET A 327 12.84 6.67 0.84
C MET A 327 12.84 6.98 -0.67
N MET A 328 13.43 8.11 -1.11
CA MET A 328 13.57 8.42 -2.53
C MET A 328 14.42 7.38 -3.28
N LYS A 329 15.51 6.90 -2.67
CA LYS A 329 16.33 5.82 -3.24
C LYS A 329 15.57 4.51 -3.34
N LEU A 330 14.78 4.16 -2.32
CA LEU A 330 13.89 3.00 -2.35
C LEU A 330 12.85 3.14 -3.47
N ARG A 331 12.19 4.30 -3.57
CA ARG A 331 11.21 4.56 -4.63
C ARG A 331 11.84 4.47 -6.02
N SER A 332 13.06 4.96 -6.20
CA SER A 332 13.82 4.80 -7.45
C SER A 332 14.10 3.32 -7.77
N ALA A 333 14.47 2.50 -6.79
CA ALA A 333 14.63 1.06 -6.99
C ALA A 333 13.31 0.38 -7.39
N LEU A 334 12.21 0.69 -6.68
CA LEU A 334 10.88 0.13 -6.93
C LEU A 334 10.27 0.59 -8.25
N SER A 335 10.65 1.77 -8.77
CA SER A 335 10.18 2.28 -10.07
C SER A 335 10.62 1.43 -11.26
N LYS A 336 11.55 0.48 -11.04
CA LYS A 336 12.01 -0.50 -12.03
C LYS A 336 11.10 -1.73 -12.09
N LEU A 337 10.23 -1.93 -11.11
CA LEU A 337 9.24 -2.99 -11.12
C LEU A 337 8.17 -2.69 -12.19
N PRO A 338 7.53 -3.72 -12.76
CA PRO A 338 6.44 -3.55 -13.74
C PRO A 338 5.18 -2.93 -13.15
N PHE A 339 5.07 -2.87 -11.82
CA PHE A 339 3.93 -2.34 -11.09
C PHE A 339 4.41 -1.43 -9.96
N TYR A 340 3.50 -0.59 -9.46
CA TYR A 340 3.80 0.26 -8.33
C TYR A 340 3.66 -0.55 -7.04
N GLN A 341 4.73 -0.69 -6.28
CA GLN A 341 4.69 -1.30 -4.95
C GLN A 341 4.50 -0.22 -3.87
N PRO A 342 3.37 -0.20 -3.14
CA PRO A 342 3.18 0.73 -2.03
C PRO A 342 4.08 0.40 -0.84
N ILE A 343 4.57 1.44 -0.16
CA ILE A 343 5.41 1.34 1.04
C ILE A 343 4.68 1.93 2.25
N HIS A 344 4.56 1.11 3.29
CA HIS A 344 4.05 1.49 4.60
C HIS A 344 5.22 1.78 5.56
N LEU A 345 5.24 2.94 6.21
CA LEU A 345 6.27 3.28 7.19
C LEU A 345 5.77 3.07 8.62
N LEU A 346 6.32 2.07 9.28
CA LEU A 346 5.93 1.71 10.64
C LEU A 346 6.39 2.76 11.66
N GLY A 347 5.45 3.25 12.48
CA GLY A 347 5.67 4.18 13.58
C GLY A 347 5.92 5.63 13.17
N THR A 348 5.35 6.06 12.05
CA THR A 348 5.44 7.42 11.50
C THR A 348 4.18 8.25 11.80
N GLY A 349 3.94 8.64 13.06
CA GLY A 349 2.76 9.46 13.39
C GLY A 349 3.01 10.97 13.43
N ASN A 350 4.25 11.44 13.34
CA ASN A 350 4.53 12.88 13.35
C ASN A 350 4.05 13.55 12.05
N PRO A 351 3.21 14.61 12.11
CA PRO A 351 2.64 15.24 10.91
C PRO A 351 3.67 15.76 9.90
N TRP A 352 4.80 16.29 10.37
CA TRP A 352 5.86 16.78 9.49
C TRP A 352 6.62 15.62 8.84
N SER A 353 6.87 14.54 9.59
CA SER A 353 7.47 13.32 9.03
C SER A 353 6.59 12.71 7.96
N ILE A 354 5.29 12.55 8.25
CA ILE A 354 4.29 12.03 7.31
C ILE A 354 4.31 12.83 6.00
N ALA A 355 4.17 14.16 6.07
CA ALA A 355 4.10 15.00 4.88
C ALA A 355 5.39 14.92 4.04
N LEU A 356 6.56 14.99 4.69
CA LEU A 356 7.83 14.94 3.98
C LEU A 356 8.12 13.55 3.39
N LEU A 357 7.81 12.47 4.11
CA LEU A 357 8.04 11.10 3.66
C LEU A 357 7.03 10.67 2.59
N ALA A 358 5.80 11.18 2.63
CA ALA A 358 4.82 11.00 1.55
C ALA A 358 5.32 11.64 0.25
N THR A 359 5.92 12.83 0.36
CA THR A 359 6.60 13.53 -0.76
C THR A 359 7.79 12.73 -1.28
N ALA A 360 8.54 12.09 -0.37
CA ALA A 360 9.66 11.22 -0.74
C ALA A 360 9.22 9.88 -1.37
N GLY A 361 7.91 9.62 -1.43
CA GLY A 361 7.32 8.47 -2.10
C GLY A 361 6.88 7.33 -1.19
N ALA A 362 6.76 7.53 0.13
CA ALA A 362 6.01 6.60 0.99
C ALA A 362 4.49 6.78 0.80
N ASP A 363 3.72 5.73 1.08
CA ASP A 363 2.31 5.63 0.68
C ASP A 363 1.37 5.39 1.85
N SER A 364 1.84 4.78 2.92
CA SER A 364 1.03 4.55 4.11
C SER A 364 1.87 4.75 5.36
N PHE A 365 1.21 5.16 6.43
CA PHE A 365 1.84 5.46 7.71
C PHE A 365 0.94 4.96 8.83
N ASP A 366 1.53 4.62 9.96
CA ASP A 366 0.83 4.42 11.21
C ASP A 366 1.52 5.19 12.35
N GLY A 367 0.82 5.45 13.44
CA GLY A 367 1.44 6.06 14.62
C GLY A 367 0.49 6.25 15.78
N LEU A 368 1.08 6.41 16.97
CA LEU A 368 0.36 6.52 18.25
C LEU A 368 0.19 7.97 18.72
N GLU A 369 0.74 8.93 17.97
CA GLU A 369 0.75 10.34 18.31
C GLU A 369 -0.67 10.90 18.57
N TRP A 370 -1.68 10.42 17.83
CA TRP A 370 -3.07 10.85 18.03
C TRP A 370 -3.59 10.65 19.46
N CYS A 371 -3.07 9.67 20.22
CA CYS A 371 -3.46 9.40 21.60
C CYS A 371 -2.33 9.63 22.64
N ARG A 372 -1.15 10.12 22.21
CA ARG A 372 0.04 10.29 23.08
C ARG A 372 0.39 11.74 23.37
N VAL A 373 0.04 12.66 22.47
CA VAL A 373 0.49 14.06 22.50
C VAL A 373 -0.68 15.00 22.33
N ALA A 374 -0.45 16.32 22.36
CA ALA A 374 -1.40 17.32 21.91
C ALA A 374 -0.86 17.96 20.63
N VAL A 375 -1.65 17.99 19.56
CA VAL A 375 -1.26 18.65 18.31
C VAL A 375 -1.71 20.11 18.30
N ASP A 376 -0.84 21.01 17.86
CA ASP A 376 -1.23 22.36 17.45
C ASP A 376 -1.78 22.31 16.03
N HIS A 377 -3.06 22.62 15.84
CA HIS A 377 -3.71 22.54 14.52
C HIS A 377 -3.11 23.51 13.49
N ASP A 378 -2.57 24.64 13.94
CA ASP A 378 -2.03 25.68 13.06
C ASP A 378 -0.65 25.30 12.50
N SER A 379 0.23 24.76 13.34
CA SER A 379 1.60 24.42 12.96
C SER A 379 1.84 22.94 12.68
N GLY A 380 0.91 22.07 13.09
CA GLY A 380 1.08 20.61 13.04
C GLY A 380 2.16 20.08 14.00
N ARG A 381 2.60 20.90 14.96
CA ARG A 381 3.61 20.51 15.95
C ARG A 381 2.98 19.70 17.07
N LEU A 382 3.76 18.77 17.59
CA LEU A 382 3.35 17.90 18.69
C LEU A 382 3.92 18.41 20.00
N HIS A 383 3.08 18.46 21.01
CA HIS A 383 3.38 18.91 22.35
C HIS A 383 3.08 17.82 23.36
N HIS A 384 3.64 17.92 24.57
CA HIS A 384 3.26 17.04 25.66
C HIS A 384 1.73 17.07 25.86
N TYR A 385 1.09 15.92 26.13
CA TYR A 385 -0.38 15.83 26.14
C TYR A 385 -1.06 16.76 27.16
N GLN A 386 -0.36 17.11 28.24
CA GLN A 386 -0.83 18.06 29.26
C GLN A 386 -0.87 19.51 28.75
N HIS A 387 -0.23 19.83 27.63
CA HIS A 387 -0.30 21.17 27.05
C HIS A 387 -1.61 21.42 26.31
N PHE A 388 -2.52 20.43 26.22
CA PHE A 388 -3.82 20.60 25.57
C PHE A 388 -4.65 21.75 26.16
N ASP A 389 -4.46 22.12 27.43
CA ASP A 389 -5.10 23.32 28.00
C ASP A 389 -4.81 24.60 27.19
N PHE A 390 -3.65 24.69 26.53
CA PHE A 390 -3.29 25.81 25.65
C PHE A 390 -3.88 25.69 24.24
N PHE A 391 -4.37 24.51 23.86
CA PHE A 391 -4.94 24.22 22.53
C PHE A 391 -6.44 23.94 22.59
N ARG A 392 -7.04 23.90 23.79
CA ARG A 392 -8.47 23.62 23.99
C ARG A 392 -9.37 24.53 23.15
N TYR A 393 -8.99 25.79 22.99
CA TYR A 393 -9.73 26.75 22.16
C TYR A 393 -9.84 26.31 20.69
N GLN A 394 -8.83 25.60 20.15
CA GLN A 394 -8.89 25.04 18.79
C GLN A 394 -9.95 23.94 18.71
N ALA A 395 -10.07 23.10 19.74
CA ALA A 395 -11.11 22.07 19.81
C ALA A 395 -12.52 22.68 19.96
N GLU A 396 -12.66 23.81 20.66
CA GLU A 396 -13.94 24.54 20.77
C GLU A 396 -14.39 25.12 19.42
N LEU A 397 -13.44 25.44 18.54
CA LEU A 397 -13.64 25.92 17.18
C LEU A 397 -13.64 24.80 16.12
N SER A 398 -13.44 23.54 16.51
CA SER A 398 -13.40 22.41 15.57
C SER A 398 -14.73 22.32 14.80
N ASP A 399 -14.69 21.94 13.52
CA ASP A 399 -15.89 21.67 12.73
C ASP A 399 -16.65 20.42 13.22
N SER A 400 -15.97 19.52 13.93
CA SER A 400 -16.53 18.28 14.47
C SER A 400 -17.47 18.55 15.66
N PRO A 401 -18.79 18.27 15.53
CA PRO A 401 -19.71 18.40 16.66
C PRO A 401 -19.34 17.50 17.83
N LEU A 402 -18.89 16.28 17.52
CA LEU A 402 -18.43 15.30 18.51
C LEU A 402 -17.33 15.88 19.40
N THR A 403 -16.30 16.48 18.79
CA THR A 403 -15.18 17.06 19.53
C THR A 403 -15.66 18.21 20.42
N ARG A 404 -16.45 19.14 19.87
CA ARG A 404 -16.99 20.29 20.65
C ARG A 404 -17.83 19.84 21.85
N GLU A 405 -18.68 18.83 21.66
CA GLU A 405 -19.53 18.28 22.73
C GLU A 405 -18.68 17.57 23.79
N ALA A 406 -17.73 16.73 23.37
CA ALA A 406 -16.87 15.94 24.26
C ALA A 406 -16.08 16.82 25.25
N LEU A 407 -15.69 18.04 24.88
CA LEU A 407 -14.93 18.96 25.74
C LEU A 407 -15.63 19.30 27.05
N ASN A 408 -16.95 19.40 27.03
CA ASN A 408 -17.77 19.87 28.15
C ASN A 408 -18.46 18.72 28.90
N MET A 409 -18.44 17.52 28.34
CA MET A 409 -18.94 16.32 29.00
C MET A 409 -18.04 15.94 30.19
N ARG A 410 -18.65 15.73 31.35
CA ARG A 410 -17.97 15.26 32.56
C ARG A 410 -17.59 13.77 32.49
N SER A 411 -18.33 12.99 31.71
CA SER A 411 -18.07 11.56 31.48
C SER A 411 -16.86 11.30 30.58
N VAL A 412 -16.43 12.29 29.79
CA VAL A 412 -15.26 12.19 28.92
C VAL A 412 -14.01 12.57 29.71
N THR A 413 -13.03 11.68 29.75
CA THR A 413 -11.77 11.89 30.46
C THR A 413 -10.89 12.92 29.75
N TYR A 414 -9.92 13.50 30.46
CA TYR A 414 -8.98 14.43 29.84
C TYR A 414 -8.22 13.79 28.65
N PRO A 415 -7.63 12.58 28.74
CA PRO A 415 -7.03 11.91 27.59
C PRO A 415 -7.96 11.75 26.38
N ALA A 416 -9.23 11.40 26.61
CA ALA A 416 -10.20 11.25 25.53
C ALA A 416 -10.49 12.60 24.85
N LYS A 417 -10.53 13.71 25.60
CA LYS A 417 -10.67 15.08 25.02
C LYS A 417 -9.49 15.44 24.13
N VAL A 418 -8.27 15.15 24.58
CA VAL A 418 -7.05 15.35 23.78
C VAL A 418 -7.09 14.49 22.51
N ALA A 419 -7.51 13.23 22.64
CA ALA A 419 -7.63 12.32 21.52
C ALA A 419 -8.60 12.85 20.46
N PHE A 420 -9.82 13.26 20.81
CA PHE A 420 -10.76 13.83 19.83
C PHE A 420 -10.22 15.09 19.14
N HIS A 421 -9.57 15.97 19.88
CA HIS A 421 -8.87 17.13 19.30
C HIS A 421 -7.82 16.73 18.26
N ASN A 422 -7.00 15.72 18.56
CA ASN A 422 -6.00 15.23 17.63
C ASN A 422 -6.63 14.51 16.43
N LEU A 423 -7.66 13.70 16.65
CA LEU A 423 -8.35 12.93 15.62
C LEU A 423 -8.93 13.83 14.52
N ASP A 424 -9.47 14.99 14.89
CA ASP A 424 -9.92 15.99 13.92
C ASP A 424 -8.77 16.49 13.04
N TYR A 425 -7.62 16.78 13.64
CA TYR A 425 -6.43 17.19 12.91
C TYR A 425 -5.93 16.11 11.96
N TYR A 426 -5.80 14.85 12.43
CA TYR A 426 -5.32 13.74 11.61
C TYR A 426 -6.29 13.41 10.47
N GLY A 427 -7.61 13.52 10.69
CA GLY A 427 -8.61 13.40 9.62
C GLY A 427 -8.44 14.50 8.56
N GLY A 428 -8.16 15.74 8.98
CA GLY A 428 -7.81 16.83 8.07
C GLY A 428 -6.51 16.59 7.31
N LEU A 429 -5.48 16.08 7.97
CA LEU A 429 -4.19 15.74 7.37
C LEU A 429 -4.33 14.64 6.31
N ALA A 430 -5.07 13.57 6.61
CA ALA A 430 -5.34 12.48 5.67
C ALA A 430 -5.97 13.01 4.37
N ARG A 431 -7.01 13.86 4.48
CA ARG A 431 -7.65 14.49 3.31
C ARG A 431 -6.67 15.36 2.50
N LYS A 432 -5.79 16.11 3.17
CA LYS A 432 -4.76 16.93 2.50
C LYS A 432 -3.74 16.07 1.75
N LEU A 433 -3.31 14.94 2.32
CA LEU A 433 -2.38 14.00 1.67
C LEU A 433 -2.98 13.38 0.41
N ILE A 434 -4.22 12.91 0.48
CA ILE A 434 -4.94 12.32 -0.66
C ILE A 434 -5.12 13.38 -1.76
N ALA A 435 -5.53 14.59 -1.40
CA ALA A 435 -5.69 15.69 -2.34
C ALA A 435 -4.36 16.10 -3.01
N ALA A 436 -3.26 16.12 -2.26
CA ALA A 436 -1.92 16.39 -2.79
C ALA A 436 -1.48 15.30 -3.77
N ALA A 437 -1.69 14.02 -3.45
CA ALA A 437 -1.37 12.92 -4.35
C ALA A 437 -2.19 12.95 -5.65
N ALA A 438 -3.49 13.22 -5.57
CA ALA A 438 -4.37 13.30 -6.74
C ALA A 438 -3.96 14.43 -7.71
N LYS A 439 -3.40 15.53 -7.18
CA LYS A 439 -2.93 16.68 -7.97
C LYS A 439 -1.45 16.60 -8.36
N GLY A 440 -0.69 15.67 -7.78
CA GLY A 440 0.77 15.66 -7.89
C GLY A 440 1.44 16.87 -7.20
N ASP A 441 0.80 17.47 -6.19
CA ASP A 441 1.21 18.73 -5.56
C ASP A 441 1.57 18.54 -4.08
N PHE A 442 2.55 17.66 -3.83
CA PHE A 442 3.10 17.48 -2.49
C PHE A 442 3.95 18.68 -2.03
N GLU A 443 4.55 19.42 -2.96
CA GLU A 443 5.36 20.60 -2.63
C GLU A 443 4.51 21.63 -1.87
N ALA A 444 3.33 22.00 -2.39
CA ALA A 444 2.48 22.97 -1.71
C ALA A 444 2.09 22.53 -0.29
N LEU A 445 1.79 21.24 -0.09
CA LEU A 445 1.46 20.69 1.21
C LEU A 445 2.63 20.83 2.20
N VAL A 446 3.82 20.38 1.81
CA VAL A 446 5.01 20.42 2.68
C VAL A 446 5.42 21.86 2.98
N VAL A 447 5.34 22.75 1.98
CA VAL A 447 5.64 24.19 2.16
C VAL A 447 4.71 24.82 3.18
N GLY A 448 3.41 24.52 3.10
CA GLY A 448 2.41 25.00 4.05
C GLY A 448 2.64 24.49 5.47
N MET A 449 3.05 23.22 5.63
CA MET A 449 3.21 22.60 6.96
C MET A 449 4.54 22.94 7.65
N LEU A 450 5.66 22.90 6.93
CA LEU A 450 6.99 23.05 7.54
C LEU A 450 7.40 24.52 7.68
N GLY A 451 6.81 25.42 6.90
CA GLY A 451 7.13 26.84 6.88
C GLY A 451 8.47 27.16 6.19
N ALA A 452 8.66 28.44 5.85
CA ALA A 452 9.72 28.89 4.95
C ALA A 452 11.15 28.55 5.42
N ALA A 453 11.43 28.61 6.73
CA ALA A 453 12.76 28.34 7.26
C ALA A 453 13.18 26.88 7.08
N ASN A 454 12.29 25.94 7.37
CA ASN A 454 12.56 24.51 7.23
C ASN A 454 12.62 24.11 5.75
N ILE A 455 11.74 24.67 4.91
CA ILE A 455 11.79 24.44 3.46
C ILE A 455 13.11 24.87 2.84
N ARG A 456 13.71 25.99 3.29
CA ARG A 456 15.06 26.37 2.84
C ARG A 456 16.11 25.30 3.16
N GLN A 457 16.00 24.63 4.31
CA GLN A 457 16.91 23.53 4.65
C GLN A 457 16.64 22.28 3.80
N VAL A 458 15.37 21.97 3.53
CA VAL A 458 14.98 20.89 2.61
C VAL A 458 15.56 21.16 1.23
N LYS A 459 15.30 22.32 0.62
CA LYS A 459 15.81 22.69 -0.72
C LYS A 459 17.35 22.70 -0.79
N LYS A 460 18.03 23.08 0.31
CA LYS A 460 19.50 23.05 0.38
C LYS A 460 20.05 21.62 0.41
N THR A 461 19.37 20.70 1.09
CA THR A 461 19.89 19.35 1.37
C THR A 461 19.39 18.30 0.38
N LEU A 462 18.14 18.45 -0.06
CA LEU A 462 17.37 17.56 -0.94
C LEU A 462 16.60 18.40 -1.98
N PRO A 463 17.28 19.13 -2.88
CA PRO A 463 16.59 19.88 -3.93
C PRO A 463 15.68 18.99 -4.77
N GLU A 464 16.06 17.74 -5.00
CA GLU A 464 15.32 16.74 -5.78
C GLU A 464 13.95 16.34 -5.20
N LEU A 465 13.69 16.64 -3.92
CA LEU A 465 12.44 16.27 -3.25
C LEU A 465 11.27 17.19 -3.60
N LEU A 466 11.56 18.43 -4.02
CA LEU A 466 10.58 19.49 -4.28
C LEU A 466 10.65 19.96 -5.74
N LEU A 467 11.01 19.05 -6.65
CA LEU A 467 10.95 19.20 -8.11
C LEU A 467 9.81 18.33 -8.63
#